data_AF-A0A7J7HR07-F1
#
_entry.id   AF-A0A7J7HR07-F1
#
_cell.length_a   1.000
_cell.length_b   1.000
_cell.length_c   1.000
_cell.angle_alpha   90.00
_cell.angle_beta   90.00
_cell.angle_gamma   90.00
#
_symmetry.space_group_name_H-M   'P 1'
#
loop_
_entity.id
_entity.type
_entity.pdbx_description
1 polymer ?
#
loop_
_entity_poly.entity_id
_entity_poly.type
_entity_poly.pdbx_seq_one_letter_code
_entity_poly.pdbx_strand_id
1 'polypeptide(L)'
;SSLFPICGSSISIPQAALYVFATIADTTNGLGLTARLISELLPLQKNFKDLKAQMELKSYDLSLFQSRAEQNEHHKLCELVKRIEQELLEAKSAASEKQLLYDECITTVSLLKKSICENTNNQDVRLKDLEKKIKAIKAQVQSASKDLKGHANEKERLLMEMEAVKQECASLESQSVSLKQQINSLTSEVDGHKTRIASIRNADDQAQSELNLFCSKIKECDTQISCILREQQELQHKISETNLERKKMENEVKRMEMEQKSCSLKVEKLIEKHAWITLEKHRFGRSGTDYDFASCDPHTAREDFEKLQVEQSGLEKRVNKKAMALFEKSEDE
;
A
#
# COMPACT_ATOMS: atom_id res chain seq x y z
N SER A 1 -29.29 147.41 -53.50
CA SER A 1 -28.55 148.28 -54.43
C SER A 1 -29.43 149.48 -54.73
N SER A 2 -29.29 150.65 -54.06
CA SER A 2 -28.26 151.70 -54.26
C SER A 2 -28.23 152.17 -55.73
N LEU A 3 -28.42 153.42 -56.14
CA LEU A 3 -28.22 154.75 -55.53
C LEU A 3 -29.05 155.83 -56.30
N PHE A 4 -29.32 156.94 -55.60
CA PHE A 4 -29.63 158.34 -56.05
C PHE A 4 -28.51 158.93 -56.96
N PRO A 5 -28.49 160.20 -57.49
CA PRO A 5 -29.34 161.39 -57.25
C PRO A 5 -29.66 162.35 -58.46
N ILE A 6 -30.54 163.30 -58.13
CA ILE A 6 -30.78 164.72 -58.51
C ILE A 6 -29.66 165.51 -59.24
N CYS A 7 -30.02 166.35 -60.23
CA CYS A 7 -29.52 167.73 -60.37
C CYS A 7 -30.37 168.58 -61.34
N GLY A 8 -30.68 169.82 -60.95
CA GLY A 8 -31.29 170.83 -61.82
C GLY A 8 -30.28 171.89 -62.27
N SER A 9 -30.57 172.59 -63.38
CA SER A 9 -30.47 174.06 -63.56
C SER A 9 -30.56 174.46 -65.05
N SER A 10 -31.52 175.36 -65.32
CA SER A 10 -31.46 176.54 -66.21
C SER A 10 -31.31 176.46 -67.75
N ILE A 11 -32.37 176.99 -68.41
CA ILE A 11 -32.39 177.94 -69.55
C ILE A 11 -31.99 177.41 -70.95
N SER A 12 -32.98 177.16 -71.83
CA SER A 12 -33.35 178.05 -72.95
C SER A 12 -34.45 177.42 -73.83
N ILE A 13 -35.51 178.20 -74.06
CA ILE A 13 -36.69 177.98 -74.93
C ILE A 13 -36.32 178.48 -76.34
N PRO A 14 -36.84 177.99 -77.51
CA PRO A 14 -37.97 177.09 -77.78
C PRO A 14 -37.72 176.01 -78.87
N GLN A 15 -38.00 174.73 -78.62
CA GLN A 15 -38.47 173.74 -79.63
C GLN A 15 -38.79 172.35 -79.00
N ALA A 16 -38.76 172.22 -77.66
CA ALA A 16 -39.13 171.00 -76.93
C ALA A 16 -40.66 170.72 -76.92
N ALA A 17 -41.48 171.63 -77.44
CA ALA A 17 -42.93 171.55 -77.34
C ALA A 17 -43.58 170.59 -78.36
N LEU A 18 -42.97 170.33 -79.53
CA LEU A 18 -43.59 169.41 -80.52
C LEU A 18 -43.26 167.93 -80.26
N TYR A 19 -42.11 167.62 -79.65
CA TYR A 19 -41.75 166.23 -79.35
C TYR A 19 -42.57 165.66 -78.18
N VAL A 20 -42.94 166.50 -77.21
CA VAL A 20 -43.74 166.09 -76.03
C VAL A 20 -45.19 165.75 -76.41
N PHE A 21 -45.78 166.42 -77.39
CA PHE A 21 -47.18 166.17 -77.76
C PHE A 21 -47.38 164.85 -78.53
N ALA A 22 -46.42 164.38 -79.33
CA ALA A 22 -46.56 163.10 -80.03
C ALA A 22 -46.30 161.89 -79.09
N THR A 23 -45.38 161.99 -78.12
CA THR A 23 -45.14 160.92 -77.13
C THR A 23 -46.30 160.75 -76.14
N ILE A 24 -47.08 161.81 -75.90
CA ILE A 24 -48.34 161.74 -75.15
C ILE A 24 -49.41 160.99 -75.96
N ALA A 25 -49.41 161.08 -77.30
CA ALA A 25 -50.35 160.34 -78.15
C ALA A 25 -50.05 158.82 -78.18
N ASP A 26 -48.77 158.42 -78.18
CA ASP A 26 -48.37 157.00 -78.10
C ASP A 26 -48.63 156.38 -76.72
N THR A 27 -48.51 157.15 -75.64
CA THR A 27 -48.84 156.67 -74.28
C THR A 27 -50.34 156.66 -74.00
N THR A 28 -51.12 157.59 -74.58
CA THR A 28 -52.59 157.57 -74.46
C THR A 28 -53.24 156.46 -75.30
N ASN A 29 -52.69 156.12 -76.47
CA ASN A 29 -53.15 154.96 -77.24
C ASN A 29 -52.77 153.62 -76.57
N GLY A 30 -51.61 153.54 -75.90
CA GLY A 30 -51.25 152.38 -75.08
C GLY A 30 -52.15 152.20 -73.85
N LEU A 31 -52.47 153.31 -73.15
CA LEU A 31 -53.42 153.31 -72.03
C LEU A 31 -54.83 152.89 -72.46
N GLY A 32 -55.29 153.32 -73.64
CA GLY A 32 -56.57 152.89 -74.23
C GLY A 32 -56.62 151.39 -74.54
N LEU A 33 -55.53 150.82 -75.06
CA LEU A 33 -55.41 149.37 -75.30
C LEU A 33 -55.35 148.57 -73.99
N THR A 34 -54.64 149.05 -72.96
CA THR A 34 -54.63 148.41 -71.64
C THR A 34 -55.98 148.52 -70.93
N ALA A 35 -56.70 149.63 -71.07
CA ALA A 35 -58.05 149.78 -70.55
C ALA A 35 -59.04 148.85 -71.26
N ARG A 36 -58.87 148.63 -72.57
CA ARG A 36 -59.66 147.66 -73.34
C ARG A 36 -59.37 146.21 -72.94
N LEU A 37 -58.11 145.87 -72.69
CA LEU A 37 -57.72 144.58 -72.14
C LEU A 37 -58.29 144.34 -70.73
N ILE A 38 -58.30 145.38 -69.88
CA ILE A 38 -58.91 145.32 -68.53
C ILE A 38 -60.44 145.19 -68.64
N SER A 39 -61.08 145.88 -69.59
CA SER A 39 -62.51 145.74 -69.87
C SER A 39 -62.89 144.37 -70.44
N GLU A 40 -62.00 143.69 -71.17
CA GLU A 40 -62.19 142.30 -71.62
C GLU A 40 -61.88 141.28 -70.52
N LEU A 41 -60.93 141.57 -69.62
CA LEU A 41 -60.55 140.70 -68.49
C LEU A 41 -61.56 140.71 -67.33
N LEU A 42 -62.28 141.81 -67.11
CA LEU A 42 -63.30 141.92 -66.06
C LEU A 42 -64.48 140.92 -66.21
N PRO A 43 -65.11 140.76 -67.39
CA PRO A 43 -66.12 139.73 -67.59
C PRO A 43 -65.51 138.32 -67.58
N LEU A 44 -64.26 138.14 -68.03
CA LEU A 44 -63.55 136.86 -67.89
C LEU A 44 -63.29 136.49 -66.42
N GLN A 45 -62.89 137.46 -65.58
CA GLN A 45 -62.69 137.27 -64.14
C GLN A 45 -64.01 136.96 -63.45
N LYS A 46 -65.10 137.62 -63.86
CA LYS A 46 -66.45 137.33 -63.35
C LYS A 46 -66.89 135.92 -63.75
N ASN A 47 -66.70 135.52 -65.01
CA ASN A 47 -66.98 134.17 -65.49
C ASN A 47 -66.12 133.14 -64.78
N PHE A 48 -64.82 133.39 -64.56
CA PHE A 48 -63.95 132.48 -63.82
C PHE A 48 -64.38 132.32 -62.37
N LYS A 49 -64.76 133.40 -61.68
CA LYS A 49 -65.30 133.34 -60.31
C LYS A 49 -66.62 132.57 -60.27
N ASP A 50 -67.48 132.76 -61.26
CA ASP A 50 -68.76 132.06 -61.34
C ASP A 50 -68.59 130.57 -61.68
N LEU A 51 -67.70 130.23 -62.62
CA LEU A 51 -67.34 128.85 -62.94
C LEU A 51 -66.64 128.16 -61.77
N LYS A 52 -65.81 128.89 -61.02
CA LYS A 52 -65.17 128.39 -59.80
C LYS A 52 -66.21 128.12 -58.72
N ALA A 53 -67.15 129.02 -58.50
CA ALA A 53 -68.26 128.81 -57.57
C ALA A 53 -69.14 127.63 -58.01
N GLN A 54 -69.43 127.49 -59.30
CA GLN A 54 -70.16 126.34 -59.84
C GLN A 54 -69.37 125.03 -59.73
N MET A 55 -68.06 125.05 -59.94
CA MET A 55 -67.19 123.88 -59.75
C MET A 55 -67.13 123.48 -58.27
N GLU A 56 -66.99 124.44 -57.36
CA GLU A 56 -67.03 124.19 -55.91
C GLU A 56 -68.40 123.63 -55.50
N LEU A 57 -69.50 124.20 -56.00
CA LEU A 57 -70.85 123.69 -55.77
C LEU A 57 -71.04 122.27 -56.33
N LYS A 58 -70.54 122.00 -57.54
CA LYS A 58 -70.63 120.66 -58.15
C LYS A 58 -69.71 119.64 -57.50
N SER A 59 -68.56 120.06 -56.97
CA SER A 59 -67.69 119.21 -56.17
C SER A 59 -68.35 118.86 -54.83
N TYR A 60 -69.06 119.82 -54.22
CA TYR A 60 -69.84 119.61 -53.01
C TYR A 60 -71.05 118.71 -53.28
N ASP A 61 -71.81 118.95 -54.36
CA ASP A 61 -72.89 118.08 -54.82
C ASP A 61 -72.37 116.64 -55.04
N LEU A 62 -71.22 116.47 -55.71
CA LEU A 62 -70.58 115.17 -55.92
C LEU A 62 -70.21 114.48 -54.60
N SER A 63 -69.59 115.21 -53.67
CA SER A 63 -69.26 114.67 -52.34
C SER A 63 -70.53 114.32 -51.54
N LEU A 64 -71.59 115.11 -51.66
CA LEU A 64 -72.88 114.87 -51.00
C LEU A 64 -73.58 113.64 -51.59
N PHE A 65 -73.55 113.48 -52.92
CA PHE A 65 -74.09 112.30 -53.60
C PHE A 65 -73.26 111.05 -53.34
N GLN A 66 -71.93 111.17 -53.28
CA GLN A 66 -71.04 110.07 -52.90
C GLN A 66 -71.30 109.65 -51.45
N SER A 67 -71.41 110.61 -50.52
CA SER A 67 -71.76 110.32 -49.12
C SER A 67 -73.17 109.72 -49.00
N ARG A 68 -74.16 110.20 -49.76
CA ARG A 68 -75.51 109.60 -49.81
C ARG A 68 -75.52 108.21 -50.44
N ALA A 69 -74.69 107.95 -51.45
CA ALA A 69 -74.55 106.64 -52.08
C ALA A 69 -73.88 105.65 -51.12
N GLU A 70 -72.86 106.08 -50.38
CA GLU A 70 -72.22 105.30 -49.32
C GLU A 70 -73.13 105.10 -48.09
N GLN A 71 -73.98 106.09 -47.78
CA GLN A 71 -74.95 106.02 -46.70
C GLN A 71 -76.25 105.30 -47.06
N ASN A 72 -76.49 105.04 -48.35
CA ASN A 72 -77.64 104.26 -48.83
C ASN A 72 -77.59 102.87 -48.18
N GLU A 73 -78.75 102.39 -47.74
CA GLU A 73 -78.89 101.06 -47.15
C GLU A 73 -78.28 99.98 -48.05
N HIS A 74 -78.39 100.12 -49.37
CA HIS A 74 -77.85 99.13 -50.29
C HIS A 74 -76.32 99.02 -50.27
N HIS A 75 -75.59 100.15 -50.20
CA HIS A 75 -74.13 100.13 -50.11
C HIS A 75 -73.66 99.57 -48.75
N LYS A 76 -74.29 100.00 -47.65
CA LYS A 76 -74.02 99.46 -46.31
C LYS A 76 -74.27 97.95 -46.23
N LEU A 77 -75.37 97.47 -46.82
CA LEU A 77 -75.68 96.05 -46.92
C LEU A 77 -74.66 95.30 -47.80
N CYS A 78 -74.19 95.88 -48.90
CA CYS A 78 -73.17 95.27 -49.75
C CYS A 78 -71.82 95.10 -49.03
N GLU A 79 -71.37 96.12 -48.31
CA GLU A 79 -70.14 96.05 -47.50
C GLU A 79 -70.28 95.09 -46.30
N LEU A 80 -71.48 95.00 -45.71
CA LEU A 80 -71.78 94.00 -44.67
C LEU A 80 -71.74 92.58 -45.25
N VAL A 81 -72.34 92.35 -46.43
CA VAL A 81 -72.32 91.05 -47.11
C VAL A 81 -70.90 90.64 -47.46
N LYS A 82 -70.08 91.52 -48.05
CA LYS A 82 -68.66 91.23 -48.32
C LYS A 82 -67.88 90.85 -47.07
N ARG A 83 -68.12 91.56 -45.96
CA ARG A 83 -67.48 91.24 -44.67
C ARG A 83 -67.91 89.86 -44.18
N ILE A 84 -69.21 89.55 -44.22
CA ILE A 84 -69.74 88.24 -43.81
C ILE A 84 -69.23 87.13 -44.73
N GLU A 85 -69.13 87.36 -46.04
CA GLU A 85 -68.57 86.41 -47.00
C GLU A 85 -67.10 86.13 -46.73
N GLN A 86 -66.32 87.16 -46.41
CA GLN A 86 -64.92 87.05 -46.02
C GLN A 86 -64.78 86.29 -44.68
N GLU A 87 -65.56 86.65 -43.66
CA GLU A 87 -65.61 85.96 -42.37
C GLU A 87 -66.03 84.49 -42.54
N LEU A 88 -66.98 84.20 -43.45
CA LEU A 88 -67.41 82.84 -43.78
C LEU A 88 -66.31 82.04 -44.46
N LEU A 89 -65.54 82.66 -45.37
CA LEU A 89 -64.42 82.02 -46.04
C LEU A 89 -63.29 81.70 -45.04
N GLU A 90 -62.95 82.66 -44.17
CA GLU A 90 -61.96 82.48 -43.11
C GLU A 90 -62.41 81.40 -42.13
N ALA A 91 -63.66 81.41 -41.68
CA ALA A 91 -64.22 80.38 -40.80
C ALA A 91 -64.22 78.99 -41.46
N LYS A 92 -64.54 78.89 -42.76
CA LYS A 92 -64.45 77.62 -43.51
C LYS A 92 -63.02 77.11 -43.62
N SER A 93 -62.06 78.00 -43.89
CA SER A 93 -60.64 77.64 -43.97
C SER A 93 -60.11 77.16 -42.61
N ALA A 94 -60.44 77.88 -41.52
CA ALA A 94 -60.10 77.50 -40.16
C ALA A 94 -60.76 76.17 -39.74
N ALA A 95 -62.03 75.95 -40.12
CA ALA A 95 -62.71 74.68 -39.86
C ALA A 95 -62.04 73.51 -40.60
N SER A 96 -61.64 73.71 -41.86
CA SER A 96 -60.89 72.70 -42.63
C SER A 96 -59.53 72.41 -42.01
N GLU A 97 -58.80 73.42 -41.55
CA GLU A 97 -57.52 73.24 -40.85
C GLU A 97 -57.70 72.48 -39.53
N LYS A 98 -58.71 72.83 -38.73
CA LYS A 98 -59.02 72.10 -37.49
C LYS A 98 -59.48 70.68 -37.74
N GLN A 99 -60.21 70.41 -38.84
CA GLN A 99 -60.57 69.06 -39.24
C GLN A 99 -59.34 68.22 -39.57
N LEU A 100 -58.38 68.77 -40.34
CA LEU A 100 -57.12 68.08 -40.64
C LEU A 100 -56.31 67.79 -39.37
N LEU A 101 -56.18 68.77 -38.48
CA LEU A 101 -55.51 68.58 -37.18
C LEU A 101 -56.22 67.52 -36.32
N TYR A 102 -57.56 67.48 -36.34
CA TYR A 102 -58.32 66.46 -35.62
C TYR A 102 -58.07 65.06 -36.19
N ASP A 103 -58.04 64.91 -37.52
CA ASP A 103 -57.75 63.63 -38.18
C ASP A 103 -56.30 63.18 -37.90
N GLU A 104 -55.33 64.10 -37.88
CA GLU A 104 -53.96 63.86 -37.43
C GLU A 104 -53.89 63.44 -35.94
N CYS A 105 -54.66 64.10 -35.06
CA CYS A 105 -54.77 63.70 -33.66
C CYS A 105 -55.38 62.29 -33.52
N ILE A 106 -56.40 61.94 -34.30
CA ILE A 106 -56.98 60.58 -34.27
C ILE A 106 -55.94 59.55 -34.70
N THR A 107 -55.22 59.79 -35.80
CA THR A 107 -54.24 58.84 -36.32
C THR A 107 -53.09 58.64 -35.33
N THR A 108 -52.57 59.71 -34.73
CA THR A 108 -51.52 59.64 -33.70
C THR A 108 -52.00 58.92 -32.44
N VAL A 109 -53.21 59.20 -31.94
CA VAL A 109 -53.80 58.46 -30.80
C VAL A 109 -53.95 56.97 -31.12
N SER A 110 -54.38 56.64 -32.33
CA SER A 110 -54.52 55.24 -32.79
C SER A 110 -53.16 54.53 -32.84
N LEU A 111 -52.12 55.19 -33.34
CA LEU A 111 -50.75 54.64 -33.36
C LEU A 111 -50.17 54.46 -31.95
N LEU A 112 -50.35 55.45 -31.08
CA LEU A 112 -49.92 55.35 -29.68
C LEU A 112 -50.65 54.22 -28.96
N LYS A 113 -51.97 54.07 -29.17
CA LYS A 113 -52.75 52.98 -28.60
C LYS A 113 -52.22 51.62 -29.05
N LYS A 114 -51.92 51.45 -30.34
CA LYS A 114 -51.31 50.21 -30.87
C LYS A 114 -49.95 49.94 -30.24
N SER A 115 -49.07 50.95 -30.19
CA SER A 115 -47.74 50.84 -29.59
C SER A 115 -47.79 50.48 -28.10
N ILE A 116 -48.71 51.09 -27.33
CA ILE A 116 -48.94 50.76 -25.92
C ILE A 116 -49.38 49.30 -25.80
N CYS A 117 -50.38 48.87 -26.57
CA CYS A 117 -50.86 47.49 -26.54
C CYS A 117 -49.77 46.47 -26.91
N GLU A 118 -48.98 46.74 -27.94
CA GLU A 118 -47.84 45.89 -28.34
C GLU A 118 -46.78 45.82 -27.25
N ASN A 119 -46.43 46.94 -26.64
CA ASN A 119 -45.47 46.98 -25.54
C ASN A 119 -45.99 46.23 -24.29
N THR A 120 -47.27 46.40 -23.92
CA THR A 120 -47.87 45.66 -22.80
C THR A 120 -47.89 44.16 -23.06
N ASN A 121 -48.19 43.73 -24.29
CA ASN A 121 -48.18 42.31 -24.66
C ASN A 121 -46.75 41.74 -24.61
N ASN A 122 -45.76 42.47 -25.14
CA ASN A 122 -44.36 42.06 -25.07
C ASN A 122 -43.84 41.97 -23.62
N GLN A 123 -44.25 42.89 -22.76
CA GLN A 123 -43.93 42.85 -21.33
C GLN A 123 -44.56 41.63 -20.64
N ASP A 124 -45.83 41.33 -20.90
CA ASP A 124 -46.52 40.14 -20.35
C ASP A 124 -45.86 38.82 -20.78
N VAL A 125 -45.48 38.70 -22.06
CA VAL A 125 -44.75 37.52 -22.57
C VAL A 125 -43.40 37.37 -21.86
N ARG A 126 -42.61 38.45 -21.76
CA ARG A 126 -41.32 38.43 -21.06
C ARG A 126 -41.45 38.09 -19.58
N LEU A 127 -42.48 38.60 -18.90
CA LEU A 127 -42.76 38.29 -17.50
C LEU A 127 -43.09 36.81 -17.32
N LYS A 128 -43.97 36.24 -18.17
CA LYS A 128 -44.30 34.81 -18.14
C LYS A 128 -43.09 33.92 -18.39
N ASP A 129 -42.20 34.30 -19.31
CA ASP A 129 -40.98 33.56 -19.58
C ASP A 129 -39.98 33.62 -18.42
N LEU A 130 -39.82 34.79 -17.80
CA LEU A 130 -39.00 34.93 -16.59
C LEU A 130 -39.59 34.13 -15.42
N GLU A 131 -40.91 34.14 -15.24
CA GLU A 131 -41.58 33.36 -14.20
C GLU A 131 -41.36 31.85 -14.39
N LYS A 132 -41.46 31.36 -15.65
CA LYS A 132 -41.13 29.95 -15.98
C LYS A 132 -39.66 29.63 -15.66
N LYS A 133 -38.72 30.50 -16.02
CA LYS A 133 -37.29 30.32 -15.71
C LYS A 133 -37.04 30.29 -14.20
N ILE A 134 -37.67 31.17 -13.43
CA ILE A 134 -37.58 31.19 -11.96
C ILE A 134 -38.10 29.88 -11.37
N LYS A 135 -39.26 29.39 -11.84
CA LYS A 135 -39.82 28.10 -11.39
C LYS A 135 -38.87 26.93 -11.69
N ALA A 136 -38.29 26.89 -12.89
CA ALA A 136 -37.35 25.85 -13.28
C ALA A 136 -36.07 25.88 -12.41
N ILE A 137 -35.47 27.06 -12.21
CA ILE A 137 -34.28 27.21 -11.36
C ILE A 137 -34.60 26.83 -9.91
N LYS A 138 -35.76 27.24 -9.38
CA LYS A 138 -36.18 26.88 -8.02
C LYS A 138 -36.30 25.36 -7.84
N ALA A 139 -36.90 24.66 -8.81
CA ALA A 139 -36.99 23.20 -8.79
C ALA A 139 -35.60 22.55 -8.85
N GLN A 140 -34.70 23.07 -9.69
CA GLN A 140 -33.33 22.58 -9.81
C GLN A 140 -32.54 22.76 -8.50
N VAL A 141 -32.65 23.91 -7.85
CA VAL A 141 -32.01 24.19 -6.56
C VAL A 141 -32.53 23.26 -5.46
N GLN A 142 -33.85 23.01 -5.43
CA GLN A 142 -34.44 22.08 -4.47
C GLN A 142 -33.96 20.63 -4.68
N SER A 143 -33.88 20.18 -5.94
CA SER A 143 -33.31 18.87 -6.26
C SER A 143 -31.85 18.78 -5.83
N ALA A 144 -31.01 19.73 -6.25
CA ALA A 144 -29.59 19.76 -5.91
C ALA A 144 -29.34 19.82 -4.40
N SER A 145 -30.18 20.55 -3.65
CA SER A 145 -30.12 20.59 -2.19
C SER A 145 -30.45 19.23 -1.55
N LYS A 146 -31.42 18.48 -2.10
CA LYS A 146 -31.75 17.13 -1.63
C LYS A 146 -30.61 16.16 -1.91
N ASP A 147 -30.02 16.24 -3.11
CA ASP A 147 -28.90 15.39 -3.52
C ASP A 147 -27.66 15.67 -2.67
N LEU A 148 -27.35 16.95 -2.40
CA LEU A 148 -26.25 17.34 -1.51
C LEU A 148 -26.43 16.77 -0.10
N LYS A 149 -27.66 16.80 0.44
CA LYS A 149 -27.96 16.19 1.74
C LYS A 149 -27.77 14.68 1.71
N GLY A 150 -28.16 14.01 0.62
CA GLY A 150 -27.90 12.59 0.40
C GLY A 150 -26.41 12.26 0.42
N HIS A 151 -25.61 13.03 -0.33
CA HIS A 151 -24.15 12.85 -0.37
C HIS A 151 -23.47 13.17 0.97
N ALA A 152 -23.96 14.15 1.73
CA ALA A 152 -23.44 14.45 3.06
C ALA A 152 -23.64 13.28 4.04
N ASN A 153 -24.82 12.67 4.04
CA ASN A 153 -25.11 11.49 4.87
C ASN A 153 -24.27 10.29 4.44
N GLU A 154 -24.10 10.08 3.14
CA GLU A 154 -23.28 8.99 2.61
C GLU A 154 -21.81 9.15 2.97
N LYS A 155 -21.28 10.39 2.91
CA LYS A 155 -19.93 10.70 3.38
C LYS A 155 -19.76 10.37 4.87
N GLU A 156 -20.74 10.71 5.71
CA GLU A 156 -20.70 10.40 7.14
C GLU A 156 -20.68 8.89 7.39
N ARG A 157 -21.53 8.13 6.68
CA ARG A 157 -21.54 6.65 6.71
C ARG A 157 -20.18 6.07 6.33
N LEU A 158 -19.60 6.52 5.21
CA LEU A 158 -18.29 6.05 4.75
C LEU A 158 -17.14 6.40 5.72
N LEU A 159 -17.21 7.57 6.38
CA LEU A 159 -16.24 7.94 7.41
C LEU A 159 -16.31 7.01 8.64
N MET A 160 -17.52 6.66 9.09
CA MET A 160 -17.70 5.71 10.18
C MET A 160 -17.18 4.32 9.83
N GLU A 161 -17.43 3.85 8.60
CA GLU A 161 -16.91 2.57 8.11
C GLU A 161 -15.39 2.56 8.01
N MET A 162 -14.79 3.64 7.49
CA MET A 162 -13.35 3.79 7.40
C MET A 162 -12.70 3.74 8.80
N GLU A 163 -13.27 4.42 9.79
CA GLU A 163 -12.74 4.42 11.16
C GLU A 163 -12.89 3.03 11.83
N ALA A 164 -14.00 2.34 11.60
CA ALA A 164 -14.20 0.96 12.08
C ALA A 164 -13.14 0.00 11.49
N VAL A 165 -12.92 0.06 10.18
CA VAL A 165 -11.88 -0.75 9.50
C VAL A 165 -10.49 -0.41 10.03
N LYS A 166 -10.19 0.87 10.27
CA LYS A 166 -8.89 1.29 10.82
C LYS A 166 -8.65 0.72 12.23
N GLN A 167 -9.68 0.69 13.08
CA GLN A 167 -9.59 0.08 14.41
C GLN A 167 -9.39 -1.44 14.33
N GLU A 168 -10.07 -2.11 13.40
CA GLU A 168 -9.89 -3.55 13.15
C GLU A 168 -8.46 -3.85 12.66
N CYS A 169 -7.94 -3.09 11.70
CA CYS A 169 -6.55 -3.23 11.23
C CYS A 169 -5.55 -3.08 12.37
N ALA A 170 -5.70 -2.07 13.23
CA ALA A 170 -4.81 -1.86 14.38
C ALA A 170 -4.86 -3.04 15.38
N SER A 171 -6.06 -3.59 15.62
CA SER A 171 -6.23 -4.79 16.46
C SER A 171 -5.53 -6.01 15.86
N LEU A 172 -5.70 -6.25 14.57
CA LEU A 172 -5.07 -7.37 13.86
C LEU A 172 -3.54 -7.23 13.81
N GLU A 173 -3.02 -6.02 13.62
CA GLU A 173 -1.58 -5.75 13.68
C GLU A 173 -1.01 -6.06 15.07
N SER A 174 -1.69 -5.63 16.14
CA SER A 174 -1.30 -5.94 17.52
C SER A 174 -1.29 -7.45 17.79
N GLN A 175 -2.31 -8.18 17.30
CA GLN A 175 -2.38 -9.64 17.40
C GLN A 175 -1.24 -10.30 16.63
N SER A 176 -0.93 -9.82 15.42
CA SER A 176 0.18 -10.32 14.60
C SER A 176 1.53 -10.18 15.31
N VAL A 177 1.79 -9.04 15.95
CA VAL A 177 3.01 -8.81 16.73
C VAL A 177 3.11 -9.76 17.91
N SER A 178 2.02 -9.94 18.68
CA SER A 178 1.98 -10.89 19.80
C SER A 178 2.24 -12.34 19.35
N LEU A 179 1.61 -12.78 18.26
CA LEU A 179 1.83 -14.12 17.70
C LEU A 179 3.26 -14.31 17.21
N LYS A 180 3.86 -13.30 16.56
CA LYS A 180 5.28 -13.35 16.17
C LYS A 180 6.22 -13.49 17.38
N GLN A 181 5.93 -12.79 18.48
CA GLN A 181 6.71 -12.94 19.72
C GLN A 181 6.59 -14.36 20.30
N GLN A 182 5.39 -14.93 20.31
CA GLN A 182 5.16 -16.32 20.74
C GLN A 182 5.91 -17.32 19.87
N ILE A 183 5.87 -17.16 18.54
CA ILE A 183 6.63 -18.00 17.59
C ILE A 183 8.13 -17.93 17.89
N ASN A 184 8.67 -16.74 18.13
CA ASN A 184 10.09 -16.57 18.45
C ASN A 184 10.47 -17.26 19.77
N SER A 185 9.64 -17.16 20.81
CA SER A 185 9.86 -17.86 22.09
C SER A 185 9.88 -19.37 21.88
N LEU A 186 8.85 -19.92 21.23
CA LEU A 186 8.75 -21.36 20.97
C LEU A 186 9.90 -21.87 20.10
N THR A 187 10.34 -21.08 19.13
CA THR A 187 11.51 -21.42 18.29
C THR A 187 12.77 -21.54 19.15
N SER A 188 13.00 -20.58 20.06
CA SER A 188 14.14 -20.64 20.99
C SER A 188 14.05 -21.82 21.95
N GLU A 189 12.85 -22.17 22.43
CA GLU A 189 12.64 -23.34 23.29
C GLU A 189 12.93 -24.64 22.53
N VAL A 190 12.48 -24.76 21.29
CA VAL A 190 12.75 -25.91 20.41
C VAL A 190 14.25 -26.09 20.19
N ASP A 191 14.99 -25.01 19.92
CA ASP A 191 16.44 -25.08 19.75
C ASP A 191 17.16 -25.44 21.07
N GLY A 192 16.66 -24.94 22.21
CA GLY A 192 17.10 -25.38 23.54
C GLY A 192 16.85 -26.88 23.79
N HIS A 193 15.72 -27.41 23.34
CA HIS A 193 15.43 -28.84 23.44
C HIS A 193 16.31 -29.68 22.51
N LYS A 194 16.57 -29.23 21.27
CA LYS A 194 17.48 -29.92 20.34
C LYS A 194 18.88 -30.06 20.92
N THR A 195 19.42 -28.98 21.48
CA THR A 195 20.76 -29.00 22.12
C THR A 195 20.80 -29.93 23.33
N ARG A 196 19.76 -29.94 24.17
CA ARG A 196 19.64 -30.89 25.28
C ARG A 196 19.57 -32.35 24.81
N ILE A 197 18.78 -32.64 23.77
CA ILE A 197 18.70 -33.99 23.18
C ILE A 197 20.06 -34.44 22.67
N ALA A 198 20.80 -33.58 21.95
CA ALA A 198 22.13 -33.91 21.46
C ALA A 198 23.10 -34.22 22.62
N SER A 199 23.06 -33.44 23.70
CA SER A 199 23.87 -33.69 24.89
C SER A 199 23.52 -35.02 25.57
N ILE A 200 22.24 -35.35 25.70
CA ILE A 200 21.79 -36.61 26.31
C ILE A 200 22.23 -37.79 25.45
N ARG A 201 22.08 -37.71 24.13
CA ARG A 201 22.50 -38.76 23.21
C ARG A 201 24.00 -39.05 23.29
N ASN A 202 24.82 -38.00 23.35
CA ASN A 202 26.27 -38.17 23.53
C ASN A 202 26.62 -38.86 24.86
N ALA A 203 25.90 -38.52 25.93
CA ALA A 203 26.09 -39.17 27.25
C ALA A 203 25.64 -40.64 27.23
N ASP A 204 24.54 -40.95 26.53
CA ASP A 204 24.04 -42.32 26.34
C ASP A 204 25.03 -43.16 25.51
N ASP A 205 25.53 -42.62 24.40
CA ASP A 205 26.55 -43.27 23.57
C ASP A 205 27.83 -43.57 24.38
N GLN A 206 28.26 -42.62 25.23
CA GLN A 206 29.39 -42.82 26.14
C GLN A 206 29.10 -43.94 27.16
N ALA A 207 27.96 -43.88 27.86
CA ALA A 207 27.59 -44.88 28.84
C ALA A 207 27.48 -46.29 28.22
N GLN A 208 26.94 -46.39 27.00
CA GLN A 208 26.86 -47.65 26.26
C GLN A 208 28.25 -48.18 25.88
N SER A 209 29.19 -47.30 25.51
CA SER A 209 30.57 -47.69 25.23
C SER A 209 31.29 -48.24 26.48
N GLU A 210 31.07 -47.60 27.64
CA GLU A 210 31.62 -48.04 28.93
C GLU A 210 31.02 -49.38 29.35
N LEU A 211 29.70 -49.57 29.19
CA LEU A 211 29.02 -50.83 29.46
C LEU A 211 29.59 -51.98 28.61
N ASN A 212 29.78 -51.74 27.30
CA ASN A 212 30.35 -52.74 26.40
C ASN A 212 31.78 -53.13 26.79
N LEU A 213 32.58 -52.16 27.24
CA LEU A 213 33.92 -52.40 27.77
C LEU A 213 33.88 -53.28 29.03
N PHE A 214 32.99 -52.97 29.98
CA PHE A 214 32.85 -53.79 31.19
C PHE A 214 32.35 -55.20 30.88
N CYS A 215 31.37 -55.37 30.00
CA CYS A 215 30.92 -56.70 29.57
C CYS A 215 32.04 -57.52 28.93
N SER A 216 32.91 -56.88 28.14
CA SER A 216 34.07 -57.55 27.53
C SER A 216 35.08 -58.01 28.58
N LYS A 217 35.37 -57.17 29.58
CA LYS A 217 36.23 -57.52 30.72
C LYS A 217 35.65 -58.66 31.56
N ILE A 218 34.34 -58.65 31.82
CA ILE A 218 33.67 -59.74 32.55
C ILE A 218 33.82 -61.06 31.80
N LYS A 219 33.56 -61.07 30.48
CA LYS A 219 33.76 -62.27 29.65
C LYS A 219 35.20 -62.77 29.69
N GLU A 220 36.17 -61.87 29.65
CA GLU A 220 37.58 -62.23 29.79
C GLU A 220 37.85 -62.87 31.16
N CYS A 221 37.41 -62.26 32.26
CA CYS A 221 37.51 -62.84 33.59
C CYS A 221 36.85 -64.24 33.68
N ASP A 222 35.64 -64.41 33.12
CA ASP A 222 34.95 -65.72 33.11
C ASP A 222 35.76 -66.79 32.36
N THR A 223 36.39 -66.42 31.25
CA THR A 223 37.29 -67.34 30.52
C THR A 223 38.53 -67.69 31.32
N GLN A 224 39.13 -66.72 32.02
CA GLN A 224 40.28 -66.95 32.90
C GLN A 224 39.91 -67.87 34.07
N ILE A 225 38.78 -67.60 34.74
CA ILE A 225 38.24 -68.44 35.82
C ILE A 225 38.02 -69.87 35.32
N SER A 226 37.40 -70.03 34.15
CA SER A 226 37.14 -71.36 33.55
C SER A 226 38.44 -72.12 33.23
N CYS A 227 39.49 -71.42 32.78
CA CYS A 227 40.80 -72.03 32.55
C CYS A 227 41.45 -72.47 33.87
N ILE A 228 41.45 -71.62 34.89
CA ILE A 228 42.00 -71.93 36.22
C ILE A 228 41.28 -73.13 36.84
N LEU A 229 39.95 -73.21 36.73
CA LEU A 229 39.17 -74.34 37.24
C LEU A 229 39.55 -75.66 36.57
N ARG A 230 39.77 -75.65 35.26
CA ARG A 230 40.23 -76.83 34.49
C ARG A 230 41.64 -77.24 34.91
N GLU A 231 42.57 -76.29 35.04
CA GLU A 231 43.92 -76.56 35.53
C GLU A 231 43.91 -77.12 36.96
N GLN A 232 43.06 -76.56 37.84
CA GLN A 232 42.88 -77.07 39.20
C GLN A 232 42.40 -78.53 39.19
N GLN A 233 41.43 -78.87 38.33
CA GLN A 233 40.92 -80.23 38.20
C GLN A 233 41.98 -81.20 37.67
N GLU A 234 42.77 -80.78 36.67
CA GLU A 234 43.89 -81.57 36.14
C GLU A 234 44.97 -81.81 37.21
N LEU A 235 45.33 -80.78 37.98
CA LEU A 235 46.27 -80.90 39.09
C LEU A 235 45.73 -81.81 40.19
N GLN A 236 44.44 -81.72 40.52
CA GLN A 236 43.79 -82.61 41.49
C GLN A 236 43.82 -84.06 41.02
N HIS A 237 43.59 -84.32 39.74
CA HIS A 237 43.73 -85.65 39.13
C HIS A 237 45.17 -86.17 39.27
N LYS A 238 46.17 -85.37 38.88
CA LYS A 238 47.60 -85.72 39.01
C LYS A 238 47.98 -86.00 40.47
N ILE A 239 47.47 -85.23 41.43
CA ILE A 239 47.68 -85.49 42.87
C ILE A 239 47.09 -86.83 43.27
N SER A 240 45.91 -87.19 42.77
CA SER A 240 45.28 -88.49 43.08
C SER A 240 46.08 -89.67 42.49
N GLU A 241 46.56 -89.55 41.25
CA GLU A 241 47.40 -90.54 40.57
C GLU A 241 48.74 -90.73 41.28
N THR A 242 49.45 -89.64 41.57
CA THR A 242 50.74 -89.67 42.29
C THR A 242 50.59 -90.24 43.70
N ASN A 243 49.47 -89.98 44.39
CA ASN A 243 49.19 -90.60 45.68
C ASN A 243 48.93 -92.11 45.58
N LEU A 244 48.27 -92.57 44.52
CA LEU A 244 48.07 -93.98 44.26
C LEU A 244 49.41 -94.67 43.99
N GLU A 245 50.26 -94.07 43.15
CA GLU A 245 51.58 -94.61 42.85
C GLU A 245 52.49 -94.63 44.07
N ARG A 246 52.47 -93.55 44.87
CA ARG A 246 53.14 -93.51 46.18
C ARG A 246 52.71 -94.67 47.07
N LYS A 247 51.40 -94.97 47.16
CA LYS A 247 50.89 -96.10 47.96
C LYS A 247 51.34 -97.45 47.40
N LYS A 248 51.40 -97.63 46.07
CA LYS A 248 51.93 -98.86 45.46
C LYS A 248 53.39 -99.07 45.83
N MET A 249 54.22 -98.03 45.65
CA MET A 249 55.63 -98.07 46.01
C MET A 249 55.83 -98.29 47.52
N GLU A 250 55.00 -97.70 48.37
CA GLU A 250 55.05 -97.94 49.81
C GLU A 250 54.74 -99.40 50.17
N ASN A 251 53.75 -100.01 49.51
CA ASN A 251 53.42 -101.43 49.70
C ASN A 251 54.50 -102.36 49.14
N GLU A 252 55.10 -102.00 48.00
CA GLU A 252 56.23 -102.69 47.39
C GLU A 252 57.43 -102.71 48.36
N VAL A 253 57.81 -101.55 48.90
CA VAL A 253 58.87 -101.42 49.89
C VAL A 253 58.57 -102.29 51.11
N LYS A 254 57.36 -102.24 51.67
CA LYS A 254 56.97 -103.09 52.81
C LYS A 254 57.10 -104.58 52.49
N ARG A 255 56.70 -105.01 51.28
CA ARG A 255 56.85 -106.41 50.85
C ARG A 255 58.33 -106.80 50.76
N MET A 256 59.13 -105.98 50.09
CA MET A 256 60.58 -106.19 49.96
C MET A 256 61.28 -106.22 51.33
N GLU A 257 60.90 -105.35 52.27
CA GLU A 257 61.42 -105.36 53.64
C GLU A 257 61.05 -106.65 54.41
N MET A 258 59.81 -107.14 54.25
CA MET A 258 59.39 -108.41 54.86
C MET A 258 60.12 -109.61 54.26
N GLU A 259 60.26 -109.66 52.93
CA GLU A 259 61.03 -110.68 52.22
C GLU A 259 62.50 -110.66 52.63
N GLN A 260 63.11 -109.48 52.71
CA GLN A 260 64.47 -109.30 53.22
C GLN A 260 64.61 -109.84 54.64
N LYS A 261 63.72 -109.47 55.56
CA LYS A 261 63.72 -109.98 56.94
C LYS A 261 63.56 -111.51 56.99
N SER A 262 62.65 -112.07 56.20
CA SER A 262 62.43 -113.52 56.10
C SER A 262 63.67 -114.26 55.57
N CYS A 263 64.29 -113.77 54.50
CA CYS A 263 65.54 -114.31 53.97
C CYS A 263 66.69 -114.18 54.97
N SER A 264 66.82 -113.03 55.65
CA SER A 264 67.82 -112.81 56.71
C SER A 264 67.65 -113.82 57.84
N LEU A 265 66.42 -114.02 58.33
CA LEU A 265 66.11 -115.00 59.38
C LEU A 265 66.38 -116.44 58.92
N LYS A 266 66.11 -116.78 57.65
CA LYS A 266 66.45 -118.10 57.09
C LYS A 266 67.97 -118.31 57.07
N VAL A 267 68.73 -117.30 56.66
CA VAL A 267 70.20 -117.35 56.66
C VAL A 267 70.74 -117.52 58.08
N GLU A 268 70.23 -116.74 59.04
CA GLU A 268 70.61 -116.83 60.45
C GLU A 268 70.32 -118.24 61.01
N LYS A 269 69.11 -118.77 60.80
CA LYS A 269 68.76 -120.15 61.20
C LYS A 269 69.62 -121.23 60.55
N LEU A 270 70.03 -121.06 59.29
CA LEU A 270 70.94 -122.01 58.62
C LEU A 270 72.34 -121.96 59.24
N ILE A 271 72.84 -120.76 59.53
CA ILE A 271 74.13 -120.56 60.20
C ILE A 271 74.10 -121.18 61.61
N GLU A 272 73.01 -121.01 62.36
CA GLU A 272 72.84 -121.61 63.70
C GLU A 272 72.77 -123.14 63.66
N LYS A 273 71.99 -123.73 62.76
CA LYS A 273 71.83 -125.19 62.65
C LYS A 273 73.10 -125.90 62.22
N HIS A 274 73.95 -125.23 61.46
CA HIS A 274 75.12 -125.83 60.83
C HIS A 274 76.38 -125.06 61.25
N ALA A 275 76.94 -125.42 62.40
CA ALA A 275 78.13 -124.77 62.95
C ALA A 275 79.32 -124.73 61.96
N TRP A 276 79.43 -125.75 61.08
CA TRP A 276 80.44 -125.80 60.03
C TRP A 276 80.34 -124.63 59.04
N ILE A 277 79.14 -124.09 58.80
CA ILE A 277 78.94 -122.94 57.91
C ILE A 277 79.74 -121.75 58.44
N THR A 278 79.74 -121.48 59.74
CA THR A 278 80.48 -120.34 60.30
C THR A 278 82.00 -120.47 60.10
N LEU A 279 82.54 -121.69 60.20
CA LEU A 279 83.96 -121.96 60.01
C LEU A 279 84.37 -121.82 58.54
N GLU A 280 83.54 -122.32 57.62
CA GLU A 280 83.89 -122.44 56.21
C GLU A 280 83.25 -121.37 55.30
N LYS A 281 82.39 -120.48 55.83
CA LYS A 281 81.70 -119.42 55.07
C LYS A 281 82.62 -118.60 54.17
N HIS A 282 83.86 -118.35 54.59
CA HIS A 282 84.84 -117.58 53.82
C HIS A 282 85.28 -118.26 52.49
N ARG A 283 85.01 -119.56 52.33
CA ARG A 283 85.25 -120.36 51.13
C ARG A 283 84.04 -120.37 50.18
N PHE A 284 82.85 -119.99 50.63
CA PHE A 284 81.64 -120.02 49.80
C PHE A 284 81.77 -119.10 48.57
N GLY A 285 81.46 -119.63 47.40
CA GLY A 285 81.57 -118.93 46.12
C GLY A 285 83.00 -118.65 45.64
N ARG A 286 84.03 -119.22 46.30
CA ARG A 286 85.42 -119.07 45.82
C ARG A 286 85.76 -120.14 44.80
N SER A 287 86.32 -119.70 43.69
CA SER A 287 86.72 -120.56 42.58
C SER A 287 87.77 -121.60 43.01
N GLY A 288 87.59 -122.85 42.55
CA GLY A 288 88.47 -123.97 42.89
C GLY A 288 88.31 -124.53 44.31
N THR A 289 87.24 -124.18 45.01
CA THR A 289 86.82 -124.83 46.26
C THR A 289 85.58 -125.69 46.02
N ASP A 290 85.27 -126.59 46.96
CA ASP A 290 84.04 -127.39 46.92
C ASP A 290 82.75 -126.54 46.99
N TYR A 291 82.89 -125.23 47.25
CA TYR A 291 81.79 -124.26 47.30
C TYR A 291 81.80 -123.27 46.12
N ASP A 292 82.43 -123.62 45.00
CA ASP A 292 82.40 -122.83 43.78
C ASP A 292 81.06 -122.99 43.03
N PHE A 293 80.11 -122.11 43.35
CA PHE A 293 78.77 -122.10 42.80
C PHE A 293 78.67 -121.88 41.28
N ALA A 294 79.76 -121.46 40.62
CA ALA A 294 79.79 -121.35 39.18
C ALA A 294 80.14 -122.70 38.50
N SER A 295 80.96 -123.53 39.15
CA SER A 295 81.35 -124.85 38.64
C SER A 295 80.40 -125.97 39.09
N CYS A 296 79.78 -125.82 40.25
CA CYS A 296 78.77 -126.71 40.79
C CYS A 296 77.53 -125.87 41.11
N ASP A 297 76.49 -125.96 40.26
CA ASP A 297 75.28 -125.16 40.43
C ASP A 297 74.54 -125.56 41.73
N PRO A 298 74.29 -124.63 42.67
CA PRO A 298 73.64 -124.94 43.95
C PRO A 298 72.27 -125.60 43.82
N HIS A 299 71.53 -125.34 42.74
CA HIS A 299 70.22 -125.96 42.52
C HIS A 299 70.36 -127.43 42.13
N THR A 300 71.18 -127.75 41.12
CA THR A 300 71.46 -129.15 40.75
C THR A 300 72.12 -129.94 41.89
N ALA A 301 73.06 -129.34 42.62
CA ALA A 301 73.70 -129.98 43.78
C ALA A 301 72.68 -130.31 44.89
N ARG A 302 71.66 -129.46 45.07
CA ARG A 302 70.56 -129.73 46.01
C ARG A 302 69.67 -130.87 45.54
N GLU A 303 69.32 -130.91 44.25
CA GLU A 303 68.51 -132.00 43.69
C GLU A 303 69.25 -133.34 43.82
N ASP A 304 70.55 -133.37 43.53
CA ASP A 304 71.40 -134.55 43.72
C ASP A 304 71.51 -134.95 45.19
N PHE A 305 71.65 -133.99 46.11
CA PHE A 305 71.62 -134.26 47.55
C PHE A 305 70.28 -134.86 47.98
N GLU A 306 69.14 -134.31 47.56
CA GLU A 306 67.82 -134.84 47.90
C GLU A 306 67.63 -136.26 47.33
N LYS A 307 68.07 -136.51 46.08
CA LYS A 307 68.06 -137.84 45.48
C LYS A 307 68.94 -138.82 46.24
N LEU A 308 70.16 -138.45 46.58
CA LEU A 308 71.08 -139.27 47.37
C LEU A 308 70.56 -139.48 48.80
N GLN A 309 69.88 -138.51 49.42
CA GLN A 309 69.26 -138.66 50.73
C GLN A 309 68.06 -139.63 50.68
N VAL A 310 67.27 -139.59 49.61
CA VAL A 310 66.21 -140.58 49.36
C VAL A 310 66.79 -141.96 49.11
N GLU A 311 67.86 -142.07 48.32
CA GLU A 311 68.57 -143.33 48.10
C GLU A 311 69.19 -143.87 49.39
N GLN A 312 69.81 -143.01 50.22
CA GLN A 312 70.39 -143.34 51.51
C GLN A 312 69.32 -143.84 52.48
N SER A 313 68.19 -143.14 52.63
CA SER A 313 67.08 -143.59 53.48
C SER A 313 66.41 -144.86 52.95
N GLY A 314 66.41 -145.05 51.62
CA GLY A 314 66.00 -146.30 50.97
C GLY A 314 66.96 -147.46 51.21
N LEU A 315 68.27 -147.20 51.19
CA LEU A 315 69.34 -148.16 51.53
C LEU A 315 69.34 -148.49 53.02
N GLU A 316 69.13 -147.51 53.91
CA GLU A 316 69.02 -147.71 55.36
C GLU A 316 67.86 -148.66 55.71
N LYS A 317 66.78 -148.65 54.90
CA LYS A 317 65.66 -149.59 55.01
C LYS A 317 65.94 -150.98 54.41
N ARG A 318 66.90 -151.10 53.48
CA ARG A 318 67.28 -152.37 52.81
C ARG A 318 68.50 -153.06 53.41
N VAL A 319 69.27 -152.35 54.25
CA VAL A 319 70.38 -152.94 55.00
C VAL A 319 69.83 -153.73 56.19
N ASN A 320 70.21 -155.01 56.27
CA ASN A 320 69.93 -155.85 57.43
C ASN A 320 70.75 -155.32 58.63
N LYS A 321 70.13 -154.49 59.48
CA LYS A 321 70.76 -153.87 60.66
C LYS A 321 71.46 -154.89 61.59
N LYS A 322 71.10 -156.17 61.50
CA LYS A 322 71.71 -157.28 62.25
C LYS A 322 73.07 -157.75 61.69
N ALA A 323 73.34 -157.54 60.40
CA ALA A 323 74.62 -157.87 59.76
C ALA A 323 75.65 -156.75 59.92
N MET A 324 75.25 -155.48 59.86
CA MET A 324 76.13 -154.34 60.17
C MET A 324 76.61 -154.38 61.62
N ALA A 325 75.73 -154.65 62.59
CA ALA A 325 76.12 -154.82 63.99
C ALA A 325 77.02 -156.04 64.27
N LEU A 326 77.13 -156.98 63.32
CA LEU A 326 78.02 -158.14 63.40
C LEU A 326 79.40 -157.85 62.80
N PHE A 327 79.48 -156.96 61.79
CA PHE A 327 80.75 -156.46 61.26
C PHE A 327 81.40 -155.43 62.19
N GLU A 328 80.62 -154.53 62.78
CA GLU A 328 81.13 -153.54 63.75
C GLU A 328 81.67 -154.21 65.03
N LYS A 329 81.23 -155.44 65.32
CA LYS A 329 81.73 -156.24 66.46
C LYS A 329 82.88 -157.18 66.12
N SER A 330 83.26 -157.29 64.85
CA SER A 330 84.47 -158.00 64.40
C SER A 330 85.56 -157.06 63.85
N GLU A 331 85.32 -155.75 63.83
CA GLU A 331 86.34 -154.71 63.57
C GLU A 331 86.81 -153.96 64.82
N ASP A 332 86.20 -154.22 65.99
CA ASP A 332 86.65 -153.74 67.31
C ASP A 332 87.49 -154.79 68.10
N GLU A 333 88.09 -155.76 67.38
CA GLU A 333 89.31 -156.48 67.82
C GLU A 333 90.53 -155.96 67.05
#